data_AF-K1SDQ9-F1
#
_entry.id   AF-K1SDQ9-F1
#
_cell.length_a   1.000
_cell.length_b   1.000
_cell.length_c   1.000
_cell.angle_alpha   90.00
_cell.angle_beta   90.00
_cell.angle_gamma   90.00
#
_symmetry.space_group_name_H-M   'P 1'
#
loop_
_entity.id
_entity.type
_entity.pdbx_description
1 polymer ?
#
loop_
_entity_poly.entity_id
_entity_poly.type
_entity_poly.pdbx_seq_one_letter_code
_entity_poly.pdbx_strand_id
1 'polypeptide(L)' 'MEKLVIAGREFNSRLFLGTGKFNNNALMAEAIKASETEMVTVC' A
#
# COMPACT_ATOMS: atom_id res chain seq x y z
N MET A 1 11.92 -11.27 9.93
CA MET A 1 11.00 -11.49 8.79
C MET A 1 11.78 -11.30 7.51
N GLU A 2 11.62 -12.18 6.53
CA GLU A 2 12.24 -12.00 5.21
C GLU A 2 11.52 -10.89 4.45
N LYS A 3 12.28 -10.03 3.77
CA LYS A 3 11.75 -8.97 2.91
C LYS A 3 11.10 -9.55 1.66
N LEU A 4 10.05 -8.91 1.17
CA LEU A 4 9.44 -9.24 -0.11
C LEU A 4 10.26 -8.56 -1.22
N VAL A 5 10.68 -9.30 -2.25
CA VAL A 5 11.42 -8.76 -3.38
C VAL A 5 10.61 -8.92 -4.66
N ILE A 6 10.29 -7.80 -5.33
CA ILE A 6 9.61 -7.79 -6.63
C ILE A 6 10.49 -7.05 -7.62
N ALA A 7 10.97 -7.75 -8.65
CA ALA A 7 11.86 -7.18 -9.68
C ALA A 7 13.08 -6.43 -9.10
N GLY A 8 13.66 -6.95 -8.01
CA GLY A 8 14.83 -6.36 -7.34
C GLY A 8 14.52 -5.20 -6.38
N ARG A 9 13.25 -4.82 -6.20
CA ARG A 9 12.82 -3.86 -5.16
C ARG A 9 12.39 -4.61 -3.91
N GLU A 10 12.88 -4.16 -2.76
CA GLU A 10 12.55 -4.72 -1.46
C GLU A 10 11.36 -4.01 -0.82
N PHE A 11 10.50 -4.78 -0.17
CA PHE A 11 9.36 -4.32 0.62
C PHE A 11 9.40 -5.00 2.00
N ASN A 12 9.21 -4.21 3.05
CA ASN A 12 9.01 -4.67 4.41
C ASN A 12 7.55 -5.11 4.62
N SER A 13 6.61 -4.37 4.02
CA SER A 13 5.17 -4.64 4.07
C SER A 13 4.75 -5.66 3.02
N ARG A 14 3.92 -6.62 3.42
CA ARG A 14 3.31 -7.63 2.52
C ARG A 14 1.86 -7.31 2.18
N LEU A 15 1.38 -6.13 2.59
CA LEU A 15 0.04 -5.66 2.31
C LEU A 15 0.08 -4.69 1.13
N PHE A 16 -0.61 -5.02 0.06
CA PHE A 16 -0.84 -4.12 -1.07
C PHE A 16 -2.28 -3.61 -1.04
N LEU A 17 -2.45 -2.31 -1.23
CA LEU A 17 -3.75 -1.65 -1.08
C LEU A 17 -4.21 -1.06 -2.42
N GLY A 18 -5.46 -1.31 -2.82
CA GLY A 18 -6.07 -0.65 -3.97
C GLY A 18 -6.77 0.66 -3.58
N THR A 19 -6.69 1.69 -4.42
CA THR A 19 -7.25 3.02 -4.09
C THR A 19 -8.65 3.30 -4.66
N GLY A 20 -9.29 2.34 -5.33
CA GLY A 20 -10.46 2.64 -6.17
C GLY A 20 -11.83 2.80 -5.52
N LYS A 21 -11.97 2.59 -4.22
CA LYS A 21 -13.29 2.64 -3.53
C LYS A 21 -13.31 3.54 -2.30
N PHE A 22 -12.37 4.48 -2.21
CA PHE A 22 -12.37 5.45 -1.13
C PHE A 22 -13.36 6.58 -1.41
N ASN A 23 -14.16 6.93 -0.40
CA ASN A 23 -15.16 8.00 -0.50
C ASN A 23 -14.53 9.38 -0.75
N ASN A 24 -13.28 9.59 -0.31
CA ASN A 24 -12.50 10.79 -0.57
C ASN A 24 -11.00 10.52 -0.35
N ASN A 25 -10.17 11.48 -0.77
CA ASN A 25 -8.71 11.37 -0.70
C ASN A 25 -8.15 11.43 0.73
N ALA A 26 -8.84 12.09 1.67
CA ALA A 26 -8.38 12.17 3.06
C ALA A 26 -8.46 10.79 3.74
N LEU A 27 -9.59 10.11 3.58
CA LEU A 27 -9.79 8.75 4.10
C LEU A 27 -8.83 7.75 3.45
N MET A 28 -8.58 7.88 2.14
CA MET A 28 -7.57 7.08 1.45
C MET A 28 -6.17 7.29 2.05
N ALA A 29 -5.78 8.54 2.29
CA ALA A 29 -4.48 8.86 2.86
C ALA A 29 -4.33 8.33 4.30
N GLU A 30 -5.40 8.39 5.10
CA GLU A 30 -5.43 7.79 6.44
C GLU A 30 -5.29 6.27 6.38
N ALA A 31 -6.02 5.60 5.47
CA ALA A 31 -5.92 4.15 5.29
C ALA A 31 -4.53 3.71 4.84
N ILE A 32 -3.90 4.44 3.89
CA ILE A 32 -2.53 4.16 3.45
C ILE A 32 -1.57 4.23 4.65
N LYS A 33 -1.64 5.31 5.45
CA LYS A 33 -0.77 5.49 6.62
C LYS A 33 -0.99 4.41 7.68
N ALA A 34 -2.25 4.12 8.01
CA ALA A 34 -2.58 3.13 9.04
C ALA A 34 -2.19 1.70 8.63
N SER A 35 -2.21 1.40 7.33
CA SER A 35 -1.87 0.06 6.81
C SER A 35 -0.37 -0.21 6.70
N GLU A 36 0.47 0.83 6.80
CA GLU A 36 1.92 0.75 6.54
C GLU A 36 2.25 0.08 5.19
N THR A 37 1.35 0.22 4.22
CA THR A 37 1.59 -0.31 2.87
C THR A 37 2.68 0.47 2.17
N GLU A 38 3.56 -0.24 1.50
CA GLU A 38 4.63 0.34 0.66
C GLU A 38 4.27 0.30 -0.83
N MET A 39 3.08 -0.21 -1.19
CA MET A 39 2.63 -0.30 -2.57
C MET A 39 1.11 -0.17 -2.69
N VAL A 40 0.67 0.73 -3.57
CA VAL A 40 -0.74 0.90 -3.92
C VAL A 40 -0.98 0.68 -5.41
N THR A 41 -2.18 0.22 -5.77
CA THR A 41 -2.67 0.25 -7.15
C THR A 41 -3.62 1.42 -7.34
N VAL A 42 -3.58 2.02 -8.53
CA VAL A 42 -4.39 3.19 -8.89
C VAL A 42 -5.43 2.82 -9.95
N CYS A 43 -6.61 3.43 -9.90
CA CYS A 43 -7.65 3.33 -10.93
C CYS A 43 -8.20 4.71 -11.31
#